data_AF-A0A2R6GKW1-F1
#
_entry.id   AF-A0A2R6GKW1-F1
#
_cell.length_a   1.000
_cell.length_b   1.000
_cell.length_c   1.000
_cell.angle_alpha   90.00
_cell.angle_beta   90.00
_cell.angle_gamma   90.00
#
_symmetry.space_group_name_H-M   'P 1'
#
loop_
_entity.id
_entity.type
_entity.pdbx_description
1 polymer ?
#
loop_
_entity_poly.entity_id
_entity_poly.type
_entity_poly.pdbx_seq_one_letter_code
_entity_poly.pdbx_strand_id
1 'polypeptide(L)' 'MEIDTSDPTIRWRYGCPRGHTTIEPTNGGVWCRACANAHDVDDPHYHELLDKETGETIAWDRVRWEGPE' A
#
# COMPACT_ATOMS: atom_id res chain seq x y z
N MET A 1 3.29 11.57 9.18
CA MET A 1 2.92 10.25 9.74
C MET A 1 4.00 9.31 9.26
N GLU A 2 4.77 8.73 10.16
CA GLU A 2 5.87 7.82 9.84
C GLU A 2 5.34 6.39 9.92
N ILE A 3 5.65 5.55 8.93
CA ILE A 3 5.00 4.27 8.72
C ILE A 3 6.10 3.21 8.56
N ASP A 4 6.32 2.41 9.62
CA ASP A 4 7.32 1.35 9.64
C ASP A 4 6.82 0.12 8.87
N THR A 5 7.26 -0.08 7.64
CA THR A 5 6.78 -1.19 6.79
C THR A 5 7.44 -2.53 7.07
N SER A 6 8.45 -2.55 7.93
CA SER A 6 9.05 -3.78 8.45
C SER A 6 8.08 -4.49 9.39
N ASP A 7 7.21 -3.72 10.03
CA ASP A 7 6.18 -4.21 10.91
C ASP A 7 5.12 -5.04 10.14
N PRO A 8 4.88 -6.30 10.56
CA PRO A 8 3.94 -7.18 9.89
C PRO A 8 2.47 -6.75 10.07
N THR A 9 2.15 -5.82 10.97
CA THR A 9 0.80 -5.27 11.13
C THR A 9 0.43 -4.27 10.03
N ILE A 10 1.42 -3.67 9.38
CA ILE A 10 1.24 -2.81 8.19
C ILE A 10 0.60 -3.57 7.04
N ARG A 11 0.90 -4.88 6.90
CA ARG A 11 0.25 -5.75 5.90
C ARG A 11 -1.28 -5.83 6.05
N TRP A 12 -1.80 -5.57 7.24
CA TRP A 12 -3.24 -5.64 7.54
C TRP A 12 -3.90 -4.25 7.61
N ARG A 13 -3.11 -3.24 8.01
CA ARG A 13 -3.56 -1.85 8.14
C ARG A 13 -3.69 -1.15 6.79
N TYR A 14 -2.78 -1.40 5.85
CA TYR A 14 -2.77 -0.73 4.55
C TYR A 14 -3.27 -1.64 3.43
N GLY A 15 -3.97 -1.05 2.48
CA GLY A 15 -4.46 -1.73 1.28
C GLY A 15 -4.28 -0.87 0.04
N CYS A 16 -4.62 -1.42 -1.12
CA CYS A 16 -4.71 -0.61 -2.34
C CYS A 16 -5.90 0.36 -2.24
N PRO A 17 -5.99 1.37 -3.12
CA PRO A 17 -7.10 2.34 -3.14
C PRO A 17 -8.49 1.70 -3.28
N ARG A 18 -8.55 0.47 -3.81
CA ARG A 18 -9.78 -0.32 -3.94
C ARG A 18 -10.11 -1.17 -2.70
N GLY A 19 -9.27 -1.14 -1.67
CA GLY A 19 -9.49 -1.82 -0.38
C GLY A 19 -8.89 -3.22 -0.26
N HIS A 20 -8.14 -3.70 -1.25
CA HIS A 20 -7.47 -5.01 -1.16
C HIS A 20 -6.23 -4.95 -0.27
N THR A 21 -6.02 -5.95 0.58
CA THR A 21 -4.83 -6.07 1.45
C THR A 21 -3.74 -6.94 0.85
N THR A 22 -3.97 -7.55 -0.32
CA THR A 22 -2.98 -8.35 -1.08
C THR A 22 -2.08 -7.44 -1.90
N ILE A 23 -1.38 -6.56 -1.20
CA ILE A 23 -0.48 -5.55 -1.76
C ILE A 23 0.98 -5.87 -1.48
N GLU A 24 1.84 -5.59 -2.45
CA GLU A 24 3.27 -5.79 -2.41
C GLU A 24 3.96 -4.42 -2.56
N PRO A 25 4.80 -4.00 -1.60
CA PRO A 25 5.53 -2.74 -1.70
C PRO A 25 6.55 -2.82 -2.85
N THR A 26 6.56 -1.81 -3.72
CA THR A 26 7.46 -1.72 -4.88
C THR A 26 8.31 -0.45 -4.80
N ASN A 27 9.34 -0.36 -5.63
CA ASN A 27 10.19 0.83 -5.67
C ASN A 27 9.38 2.03 -6.21
N GLY A 28 8.89 2.88 -5.30
CA GLY A 28 8.09 4.07 -5.62
C GLY A 28 6.57 3.91 -5.54
N GLY A 29 6.06 2.80 -4.99
CA GLY A 29 4.62 2.59 -4.85
C GLY A 29 4.27 1.23 -4.26
N VAL A 30 3.05 0.80 -4.57
CA VAL A 30 2.48 -0.44 -4.10
C VAL A 30 1.81 -1.16 -5.26
N TRP A 31 2.13 -2.43 -5.43
CA TRP A 31 1.50 -3.29 -6.43
C TRP A 31 0.43 -4.17 -5.81
N CYS A 32 -0.79 -4.15 -6.36
CA CYS A 32 -1.89 -4.95 -5.85
C CYS A 32 -2.09 -6.21 -6.69
N ARG A 33 -1.88 -7.38 -6.08
CA ARG A 33 -2.04 -8.68 -6.74
C ARG A 33 -3.49 -8.96 -7.14
N ALA A 34 -4.46 -8.54 -6.32
CA ALA A 34 -5.88 -8.69 -6.64
C ALA A 34 -6.27 -7.82 -7.84
N CYS A 35 -5.80 -6.57 -7.90
CA CYS A 35 -6.02 -5.70 -9.05
C CYS A 35 -5.34 -6.25 -10.31
N ALA A 36 -4.13 -6.81 -10.19
CA ALA A 36 -3.43 -7.41 -11.32
C ALA A 36 -4.16 -8.64 -11.91
N ASN A 37 -4.97 -9.32 -11.11
CA ASN A 37 -5.82 -10.42 -11.57
C ASN A 37 -7.22 -9.94 -12.01
N ALA A 38 -7.56 -8.66 -11.80
CA ALA A 38 -8.83 -8.11 -12.21
C ALA A 38 -8.74 -7.66 -13.68
N HIS A 39 -9.72 -8.04 -14.49
CA HIS A 39 -9.80 -7.61 -15.89
C HIS A 39 -10.24 -6.14 -16.07
N ASP A 40 -10.61 -5.46 -14.98
CA ASP A 40 -11.13 -4.08 -14.96
C ASP A 40 -10.08 -3.04 -14.52
N VAL A 41 -8.82 -3.46 -14.36
CA VAL A 41 -7.74 -2.58 -13.91
C VAL A 41 -6.63 -2.59 -14.97
N ASP A 42 -6.44 -1.45 -15.62
CA ASP A 42 -5.33 -1.23 -16.57
C ASP A 42 -3.96 -1.28 -15.86
N ASP A 43 -3.86 -0.64 -14.69
CA ASP A 43 -2.60 -0.58 -13.94
C ASP A 43 -2.80 -0.96 -12.46
N PRO A 44 -2.21 -2.09 -12.00
CA PRO A 44 -2.30 -2.55 -10.63
C PRO A 44 -1.26 -1.91 -9.69
N HIS A 45 -0.47 -0.93 -10.16
CA HIS A 45 0.53 -0.21 -9.40
C HIS A 45 -0.01 1.15 -8.96
N TYR A 46 -0.05 1.37 -7.65
CA TYR A 46 -0.57 2.58 -7.06
C TYR A 46 0.55 3.34 -6.33
N HIS A 47 0.50 4.67 -6.42
CA HIS A 47 1.40 5.54 -5.65
C HIS A 47 0.75 6.01 -4.33
N GLU A 48 -0.32 5.33 -3.93
CA GLU A 48 -1.13 5.64 -2.76
C GLU A 48 -1.64 4.35 -2.11
N LEU A 49 -1.77 4.41 -0.79
CA LEU A 49 -2.22 3.33 0.08
C LEU A 49 -3.51 3.77 0.78
N LEU A 50 -4.50 2.90 0.84
CA LEU A 50 -5.65 3.09 1.71
C LEU A 50 -5.27 2.64 3.13
N ASP A 51 -5.28 3.57 4.08
CA ASP A 51 -5.19 3.26 5.49
C ASP A 51 -6.58 2.80 5.98
N LYS A 52 -6.70 1.53 6.36
CA LYS A 52 -7.98 0.94 6.78
C LYS A 52 -8.37 1.33 8.21
N GLU A 53 -7.43 1.88 8.98
CA GLU A 53 -7.71 2.36 10.34
C GLU A 53 -8.51 3.67 10.31
N THR A 54 -8.10 4.60 9.45
CA THR A 54 -8.72 5.93 9.27
C THR A 54 -9.72 5.96 8.10
N GLY A 55 -9.55 5.08 7.12
CA GLY A 55 -10.29 5.09 5.86
C GLY A 55 -9.75 6.10 4.84
N GLU A 56 -8.58 6.70 5.09
CA GLU A 56 -7.98 7.71 4.23
C GLU A 56 -6.94 7.12 3.26
N THR A 57 -6.79 7.73 2.08
CA THR A 57 -5.70 7.39 1.16
C THR A 57 -4.46 8.25 1.44
N ILE A 58 -3.33 7.59 1.63
CA ILE A 58 -2.04 8.18 1.95
C ILE A 58 -1.12 7.98 0.75
N ALA A 59 -0.54 9.06 0.24
CA ALA A 59 0.47 8.99 -0.81
C ALA A 59 1.72 8.22 -0.32
N TRP A 60 2.24 7.32 -1.16
CA TRP A 60 3.44 6.54 -0.88
C TRP A 60 4.65 7.42 -0.54
N ASP A 61 4.78 8.57 -1.18
CA ASP A 61 5.85 9.53 -0.91
C ASP A 61 5.80 10.11 0.52
N ARG A 62 4.62 10.08 1.16
CA ARG A 62 4.46 10.47 2.57
C ARG A 62 4.78 9.35 3.55
N VAL A 63 4.97 8.12 3.07
CA VAL A 63 5.38 6.96 3.85
C VAL A 63 6.89 7.05 4.03
N ARG A 64 7.33 7.41 5.24
CA ARG A 64 8.76 7.40 5.59
C ARG A 64 9.19 6.01 6.03
N TRP A 65 10.23 5.49 5.38
CA TRP A 65 10.83 4.18 5.59
C TRP A 65 11.99 4.31 6.59
N GLU A 66 11.74 4.12 7.87
CA GLU A 66 12.83 3.97 8.83
C GLU A 66 13.32 2.52 8.73
N GLY A 67 14.42 2.28 8.02
CA GLY A 67 15.13 1.01 8.07
C GLY A 67 15.91 0.88 9.38
N PRO A 68 16.20 -0.35 9.86
CA PRO A 68 17.05 -0.51 11.03
C PRO A 68 18.45 0.06 10.73
N GLU A 69 18.88 0.99 11.57
CA GLU A 69 20.25 1.54 11.64
C GLU A 69 21.34 0.46 11.76
#